data_AF-A0A7C3VB29-F1
#
_entry.id   AF-A0A7C3VB29-F1
#
_cell.length_a   1.000
_cell.length_b   1.000
_cell.length_c   1.000
_cell.angle_alpha   90.00
_cell.angle_beta   90.00
_cell.angle_gamma   90.00
#
_symmetry.space_group_name_H-M   'P 1'
#
loop_
_entity.id
_entity.type
_entity.pdbx_description
1 polymer ?
#
loop_
_entity_poly.entity_id
_entity_poly.type
_entity_poly.pdbx_seq_one_letter_code
_entity_poly.pdbx_strand_id
1 'polypeptide(L)'
;MTEKYAIKQFHEKFLFNFLKEVKFLTLLQPFFFTPELYFIDFERRRIVMERLKGKKFEEVIDRFTVKRVLEACFILDSIGIEKQEMNHPNKHIIVTDDIHFVDFERSRFKERPSNLTQFCMYLKKFGIIVRKELLKKYKASVGHESFEEILMNVLENFD
;
A
#
# COMPACT_ATOMS: atom_id res chain seq x y z
N MET A 1 3.46 7.87 -27.96
CA MET A 1 3.22 6.51 -27.43
C MET A 1 3.64 6.33 -25.95
N THR A 2 4.30 7.30 -25.30
CA THR A 2 4.87 7.20 -23.94
C THR A 2 3.97 7.72 -22.80
N GLU A 3 2.77 8.21 -23.11
CA GLU A 3 1.89 8.84 -22.12
C GLU A 3 1.13 7.86 -21.22
N LYS A 4 0.93 6.62 -21.70
CA LYS A 4 0.13 5.60 -21.00
C LYS A 4 0.93 4.75 -20.00
N TYR A 5 2.23 4.58 -20.24
CA TYR A 5 3.03 3.56 -19.57
C TYR A 5 4.19 4.15 -18.75
N ALA A 6 4.44 3.53 -17.60
CA ALA A 6 5.67 3.66 -16.83
C ALA A 6 6.55 2.42 -17.06
N ILE A 7 7.83 2.64 -17.34
CA ILE A 7 8.81 1.56 -17.52
C ILE A 7 9.80 1.62 -16.37
N LYS A 8 9.76 0.61 -15.49
CA LYS A 8 10.71 0.45 -14.39
C LYS A 8 11.80 -0.55 -14.79
N GLN A 9 13.01 -0.03 -15.00
CA GLN A 9 14.19 -0.80 -15.41
C GLN A 9 15.11 -1.01 -14.20
N PHE A 10 15.41 -2.26 -13.88
CA PHE A 10 16.30 -2.61 -12.78
C PHE A 10 17.74 -2.85 -13.24
N HIS A 11 18.72 -2.35 -12.49
CA HIS A 11 20.13 -2.67 -12.70
C HIS A 11 20.38 -4.16 -12.38
N GLU A 12 21.37 -4.78 -13.03
CA GLU A 12 21.70 -6.21 -12.89
C GLU A 12 21.90 -6.66 -11.43
N LYS A 13 22.67 -5.89 -10.65
CA LYS A 13 22.86 -6.10 -9.21
C LYS A 13 21.57 -6.13 -8.35
N PHE A 14 20.42 -5.68 -8.88
CA PHE A 14 19.14 -5.64 -8.18
C PHE A 14 18.16 -6.72 -8.68
N LEU A 15 18.68 -7.86 -9.17
CA LEU A 15 17.86 -8.98 -9.60
C LEU A 15 16.83 -9.43 -8.55
N PHE A 16 17.23 -9.52 -7.27
CA PHE A 16 16.32 -9.94 -6.21
C PHE A 16 15.17 -8.95 -5.97
N ASN A 17 15.45 -7.65 -6.01
CA ASN A 17 14.44 -6.59 -5.93
C ASN A 17 13.46 -6.67 -7.09
N PHE A 18 13.96 -6.86 -8.32
CA PHE A 18 13.13 -7.05 -9.51
C PHE A 18 12.19 -8.26 -9.35
N LEU A 19 12.72 -9.40 -8.91
CA LEU A 19 11.90 -10.61 -8.70
C LEU A 19 10.84 -10.41 -7.62
N LYS A 20 11.15 -9.68 -6.54
CA LYS A 20 10.17 -9.32 -5.52
C LYS A 20 9.09 -8.39 -6.06
N GLU A 21 9.48 -7.34 -6.78
CA GLU A 21 8.55 -6.40 -7.42
C GLU A 21 7.58 -7.15 -8.32
N VAL A 22 8.11 -7.98 -9.24
CA VAL A 22 7.30 -8.82 -10.14
C VAL A 22 6.35 -9.71 -9.36
N LYS A 23 6.85 -10.43 -8.35
CA LYS A 23 6.04 -11.36 -7.55
C LYS A 23 4.86 -10.67 -6.88
N PHE A 24 5.12 -9.59 -6.12
CA PHE A 24 4.07 -8.93 -5.35
C PHE A 24 3.14 -8.10 -6.21
N LEU A 25 3.67 -7.38 -7.22
CA LEU A 25 2.83 -6.62 -8.14
C LEU A 25 1.87 -7.55 -8.90
N THR A 26 2.35 -8.70 -9.37
CA THR A 26 1.51 -9.70 -10.07
C THR A 26 0.46 -10.29 -9.13
N LEU A 27 0.87 -10.70 -7.92
CA LEU A 27 -0.03 -11.30 -6.92
C LEU A 27 -1.16 -10.35 -6.51
N LEU A 28 -0.89 -9.05 -6.48
CA LEU A 28 -1.81 -8.03 -5.99
C LEU A 28 -2.68 -7.39 -7.08
N GLN A 29 -2.50 -7.77 -8.36
CA GLN A 29 -3.34 -7.27 -9.47
C GLN A 29 -4.86 -7.44 -9.26
N PRO A 30 -5.37 -8.49 -8.60
CA PRO A 30 -6.82 -8.60 -8.35
C PRO A 30 -7.38 -7.53 -7.41
N PHE A 31 -6.54 -6.76 -6.71
CA PHE A 31 -6.97 -5.73 -5.78
C PHE A 31 -6.86 -4.32 -6.38
N PHE A 32 -7.70 -3.42 -5.89
CA PHE A 32 -7.86 -2.07 -6.42
C PHE A 32 -6.64 -1.15 -6.27
N PHE A 33 -5.70 -1.50 -5.37
CA PHE A 33 -4.66 -0.57 -4.92
C PHE A 33 -3.32 -0.74 -5.62
N THR A 34 -3.28 -1.39 -6.79
CA THR A 34 -2.02 -1.55 -7.56
C THR A 34 -2.16 -0.95 -8.95
N PRO A 35 -1.06 -0.44 -9.54
CA PRO A 35 -1.09 -0.05 -10.95
C PRO A 35 -1.29 -1.29 -11.83
N GLU A 36 -1.99 -1.11 -12.96
CA GLU A 36 -2.14 -2.20 -13.94
C GLU A 36 -0.77 -2.66 -14.46
N LEU A 37 -0.54 -3.96 -14.46
CA LEU A 37 0.67 -4.59 -14.98
C LEU A 37 0.44 -5.04 -16.43
N TYR A 38 1.16 -4.44 -17.38
CA TYR A 38 1.00 -4.76 -18.80
C TYR A 38 1.99 -5.80 -19.30
N PHE A 39 3.26 -5.72 -18.87
CA PHE A 39 4.31 -6.58 -19.39
C PHE A 39 5.51 -6.69 -18.44
N ILE A 40 6.14 -7.86 -18.42
CA ILE A 40 7.39 -8.11 -17.68
C ILE A 40 8.43 -8.68 -18.66
N ASP A 41 9.57 -8.00 -18.74
CA ASP A 41 10.75 -8.44 -19.48
C ASP A 41 11.78 -8.98 -18.48
N PHE A 42 11.90 -10.30 -18.37
CA PHE A 42 12.86 -10.92 -17.44
C PHE A 42 14.31 -10.78 -17.90
N GLU A 43 14.58 -10.84 -19.21
CA GLU A 43 15.94 -10.72 -19.75
C GLU A 43 16.51 -9.34 -19.45
N ARG A 44 15.71 -8.31 -19.71
CA ARG A 44 16.10 -6.93 -19.45
C ARG A 44 15.76 -6.47 -18.05
N ARG A 45 15.05 -7.24 -17.22
CA ARG A 45 14.56 -6.84 -15.88
C ARG A 45 13.75 -5.54 -15.94
N ARG A 46 12.78 -5.49 -16.84
CA ARG A 46 11.87 -4.35 -17.02
C ARG A 46 10.45 -4.74 -16.64
N ILE A 47 9.76 -3.80 -16.02
CA ILE A 47 8.32 -3.89 -15.75
C ILE A 47 7.66 -2.72 -16.46
N VAL A 48 6.65 -3.03 -17.27
CA VAL A 48 5.79 -2.05 -17.93
C VAL A 48 4.45 -2.07 -17.23
N MET A 49 4.09 -0.94 -16.62
CA MET A 49 2.87 -0.79 -15.84
C MET A 49 2.20 0.54 -16.14
N GLU A 50 1.02 0.75 -15.58
CA GLU A 50 0.27 2.00 -15.64
C GLU A 50 1.12 3.20 -15.22
N ARG A 51 1.03 4.28 -16.01
CA ARG A 51 1.60 5.57 -15.62
C ARG A 51 0.62 6.33 -14.76
N LEU A 52 0.85 6.31 -13.45
CA LEU A 52 0.06 7.07 -12.49
C LEU A 52 0.37 8.57 -12.57
N LYS A 53 -0.63 9.39 -12.94
CA LYS A 53 -0.57 10.85 -12.96
C LYS A 53 -1.36 11.42 -11.77
N GLY A 54 -0.84 11.21 -10.57
CA GLY A 54 -1.50 11.58 -9.31
C GLY A 54 -0.65 12.44 -8.39
N LYS A 55 -1.22 12.80 -7.24
CA LYS A 55 -0.51 13.47 -6.15
C LYS A 55 0.05 12.45 -5.17
N LYS A 56 1.03 12.83 -4.37
CA LYS A 56 1.47 12.00 -3.25
C LYS A 56 0.41 12.00 -2.16
N PHE A 57 0.33 10.92 -1.38
CA PHE A 57 -0.62 10.82 -0.27
C PHE A 57 -0.54 12.01 0.71
N GLU A 58 0.66 12.52 1.02
CA GLU A 58 0.83 13.65 1.95
C GLU A 58 0.15 14.96 1.48
N GLU A 59 -0.15 15.06 0.18
CA GLU A 59 -0.83 16.20 -0.43
C GLU A 59 -2.36 16.01 -0.46
N VAL A 60 -2.86 14.81 -0.15
CA VAL A 60 -4.28 14.41 -0.29
C VAL A 60 -4.70 13.57 0.92
N ILE A 61 -4.69 14.20 2.10
CA ILE A 61 -5.12 13.57 3.35
C ILE A 61 -6.56 13.96 3.61
N ASP A 62 -7.48 13.23 2.97
CA ASP A 62 -8.91 13.38 3.15
C ASP A 62 -9.56 12.07 3.60
N ARG A 63 -10.84 12.16 4.00
CA ARG A 63 -11.63 11.05 4.52
C ARG A 63 -11.67 9.86 3.56
N PHE A 64 -11.81 10.11 2.26
CA PHE A 64 -11.90 9.06 1.25
C PHE A 64 -10.56 8.35 1.07
N THR A 65 -9.49 9.11 0.84
CA THR A 65 -8.14 8.59 0.60
C THR A 65 -7.65 7.79 1.79
N VAL A 66 -7.85 8.30 3.02
CA VAL A 66 -7.46 7.58 4.24
C VAL A 66 -8.23 6.27 4.41
N LYS A 67 -9.55 6.27 4.13
CA LYS A 67 -10.37 5.04 4.12
C LYS A 67 -9.82 4.00 3.13
N ARG A 68 -9.55 4.40 1.88
CA ARG A 68 -9.04 3.50 0.84
C ARG A 68 -7.68 2.90 1.20
N VAL A 69 -6.79 3.69 1.80
CA VAL A 69 -5.49 3.18 2.27
C VAL A 69 -5.66 2.21 3.44
N LEU A 70 -6.56 2.46 4.39
CA LEU A 70 -6.86 1.52 5.48
C LEU A 70 -7.41 0.19 4.95
N GLU A 71 -8.34 0.23 3.99
CA GLU A 71 -8.88 -0.97 3.33
C GLU A 71 -7.77 -1.77 2.63
N ALA A 72 -6.87 -1.11 1.89
CA ALA A 72 -5.73 -1.76 1.25
C ALA A 72 -4.76 -2.38 2.26
N CYS A 73 -4.49 -1.69 3.38
CA CYS A 73 -3.67 -2.23 4.46
C CYS A 73 -4.29 -3.46 5.10
N PHE A 74 -5.60 -3.43 5.33
CA PHE A 74 -6.34 -4.57 5.88
C PHE A 74 -6.24 -5.78 4.94
N ILE A 75 -6.47 -5.60 3.64
CA ILE A 75 -6.32 -6.68 2.65
C ILE A 75 -4.93 -7.30 2.73
N LEU A 76 -3.87 -6.48 2.72
CA LEU A 76 -2.48 -6.96 2.82
C LEU A 76 -2.23 -7.73 4.13
N ASP A 77 -2.71 -7.22 5.26
CA ASP A 77 -2.59 -7.88 6.56
C ASP A 77 -3.35 -9.23 6.57
N SER A 78 -4.55 -9.29 6.00
CA SER A 78 -5.39 -10.49 5.93
C SER A 78 -4.79 -11.60 5.06
N ILE A 79 -4.08 -11.26 3.99
CA ILE A 79 -3.43 -12.24 3.11
C ILE A 79 -1.96 -12.50 3.46
N GLY A 80 -1.48 -11.98 4.60
CA GLY A 80 -0.15 -12.28 5.12
C GLY A 80 0.99 -11.58 4.38
N ILE A 81 0.76 -10.40 3.79
CA ILE A 81 1.78 -9.64 3.05
C ILE A 81 2.14 -8.38 3.83
N GLU A 82 3.43 -8.17 4.12
CA GLU A 82 3.95 -6.93 4.69
C GLU A 82 4.70 -6.14 3.61
N LYS A 83 4.28 -4.90 3.35
CA LYS A 83 4.91 -4.00 2.35
C LYS A 83 6.22 -3.38 2.86
N GLN A 84 6.35 -3.24 4.19
CA GLN A 84 7.47 -2.63 4.92
C GLN A 84 7.59 -1.08 4.87
N GLU A 85 6.68 -0.38 4.19
CA GLU A 85 6.79 1.09 3.97
C GLU A 85 5.61 1.93 4.49
N MET A 86 4.69 1.32 5.24
CA MET A 86 3.45 2.00 5.64
C MET A 86 3.63 3.00 6.80
N ASN A 87 4.82 3.08 7.40
CA ASN A 87 5.22 4.13 8.33
C ASN A 87 5.77 5.39 7.63
N HIS A 88 6.09 5.31 6.34
CA HIS A 88 6.55 6.41 5.49
C HIS A 88 5.89 6.37 4.09
N PRO A 89 4.55 6.34 4.00
CA PRO A 89 3.84 6.09 2.75
C PRO A 89 3.93 7.21 1.69
N ASN A 90 4.46 8.39 2.03
CA ASN A 90 4.43 9.61 1.20
C ASN A 90 4.96 9.41 -0.23
N LYS A 91 5.93 8.50 -0.41
CA LYS A 91 6.51 8.18 -1.73
C LYS A 91 5.99 6.86 -2.32
N HIS A 92 5.19 6.14 -1.57
CA HIS A 92 4.76 4.78 -1.86
C HIS A 92 3.26 4.66 -2.13
N ILE A 93 2.51 5.77 -1.97
CA ILE A 93 1.10 5.88 -2.31
C ILE A 93 0.94 7.09 -3.24
N ILE A 94 0.42 6.82 -4.43
CA ILE A 94 0.02 7.84 -5.40
C ILE A 94 -1.51 7.87 -5.42
N VAL A 95 -2.07 9.07 -5.35
CA VAL A 95 -3.52 9.32 -5.33
C VAL A 95 -3.93 9.93 -6.67
N THR A 96 -4.75 9.19 -7.41
CA THR A 96 -5.39 9.60 -8.67
C THR A 96 -6.89 9.78 -8.40
N ASP A 97 -7.75 9.05 -9.11
CA ASP A 97 -9.17 8.87 -8.77
C ASP A 97 -9.33 7.83 -7.63
N ASP A 98 -8.31 6.98 -7.41
CA ASP A 98 -8.20 6.05 -6.27
C ASP A 98 -6.74 6.05 -5.75
N ILE A 99 -6.44 5.19 -4.78
CA ILE A 99 -5.09 5.04 -4.22
C ILE A 99 -4.34 3.91 -4.92
N HIS A 100 -3.07 4.13 -5.21
CA HIS A 100 -2.19 3.12 -5.77
C HIS A 100 -0.91 2.99 -4.94
N PHE A 101 -0.64 1.79 -4.47
CA PHE A 101 0.61 1.42 -3.83
C PHE A 101 1.64 1.11 -4.91
N VAL A 102 2.82 1.72 -4.77
CA VAL A 102 3.97 1.50 -5.65
C VAL A 102 5.17 1.02 -4.85
N ASP A 103 6.15 0.43 -5.53
CA ASP A 103 7.38 -0.10 -4.94
C ASP A 103 7.12 -1.21 -3.91
N PHE A 104 7.03 -2.43 -4.41
CA PHE A 104 6.87 -3.69 -3.68
C PHE A 104 8.19 -4.47 -3.54
N GLU A 105 9.34 -3.88 -3.89
CA GLU A 105 10.65 -4.52 -3.83
C GLU A 105 11.04 -4.98 -2.41
N ARG A 106 10.49 -4.31 -1.40
CA ARG A 106 10.71 -4.63 0.02
C ARG A 106 9.64 -5.55 0.59
N SER A 107 8.56 -5.83 -0.14
CA SER A 107 7.47 -6.66 0.35
C SER A 107 7.95 -8.08 0.70
N ARG A 108 7.24 -8.70 1.65
CA ARG A 108 7.49 -10.07 2.10
C ARG A 108 6.21 -10.71 2.63
N PHE A 109 6.15 -12.03 2.61
CA PHE A 109 5.16 -12.75 3.40
C PHE A 109 5.55 -12.70 4.88
N LYS A 110 4.55 -12.58 5.74
CA LYS A 110 4.70 -12.54 7.18
C LYS A 110 3.43 -13.07 7.83
N GLU A 111 3.58 -13.94 8.82
CA GLU A 111 2.44 -14.52 9.55
C GLU A 111 1.56 -13.43 10.21
N ARG A 112 2.19 -12.35 10.70
CA ARG A 112 1.51 -11.22 11.34
C ARG A 112 2.00 -9.89 10.76
N PRO A 113 1.55 -9.49 9.55
CA PRO A 113 1.87 -8.19 8.96
C PRO A 113 1.31 -7.05 9.81
N SER A 114 1.88 -5.86 9.66
CA SER A 114 1.53 -4.68 10.48
C SER A 114 1.22 -3.46 9.61
N ASN A 115 0.78 -3.63 8.36
CA ASN A 115 0.61 -2.51 7.43
C ASN A 115 -0.38 -1.50 7.99
N LEU A 116 -1.54 -1.97 8.49
CA LEU A 116 -2.57 -1.08 9.02
C LEU A 116 -2.09 -0.36 10.27
N THR A 117 -1.47 -1.07 11.22
CA THR A 117 -0.93 -0.45 12.44
C THR A 117 0.16 0.58 12.13
N GLN A 118 1.05 0.28 11.17
CA GLN A 118 2.08 1.21 10.71
C GLN A 118 1.47 2.47 10.08
N PHE A 119 0.42 2.32 9.29
CA PHE A 119 -0.29 3.44 8.70
C PHE A 119 -1.00 4.29 9.76
N CYS A 120 -1.69 3.68 10.72
CA CYS A 120 -2.28 4.40 11.86
C CYS A 120 -1.23 5.16 12.68
N MET A 121 -0.02 4.62 12.84
CA MET A 121 1.09 5.33 13.48
C MET A 121 1.55 6.54 12.68
N TYR A 122 1.56 6.42 11.35
CA TYR A 122 1.89 7.53 10.46
C TYR A 122 0.83 8.64 10.51
N LEU A 123 -0.46 8.29 10.54
CA LEU A 123 -1.58 9.24 10.63
C LEU A 123 -1.52 10.14 11.87
N LYS A 124 -0.89 9.70 12.96
CA LYS A 124 -0.67 10.52 14.16
C LYS A 124 0.08 11.83 13.87
N LYS A 125 0.92 11.86 12.83
CA LYS A 125 1.63 13.08 12.40
C LYS A 125 0.67 14.18 11.91
N PHE A 126 -0.56 13.82 11.58
CA PHE A 126 -1.62 14.71 11.09
C PHE A 126 -2.74 14.90 12.13
N GLY A 127 -2.48 14.56 13.39
CA GLY A 127 -3.46 14.72 14.48
C GLY A 127 -4.52 13.63 14.57
N ILE A 128 -4.53 12.66 13.65
CA ILE A 128 -5.48 11.53 13.64
C ILE A 128 -4.96 10.44 14.58
N ILE A 129 -5.60 10.29 15.74
CA ILE A 129 -5.13 9.38 16.79
C ILE A 129 -6.07 8.19 16.91
N VAL A 130 -5.53 7.00 16.62
CA VAL A 130 -6.23 5.73 16.84
C VAL A 130 -6.01 5.23 18.26
N ARG A 131 -7.09 4.83 18.93
CA ARG A 131 -7.05 4.24 20.28
C ARG A 131 -6.13 3.01 20.31
N LYS A 132 -5.25 2.93 21.32
CA LYS A 132 -4.22 1.89 21.42
C LYS A 132 -4.84 0.49 21.60
N GLU A 133 -5.98 0.43 22.25
CA GLU A 133 -6.76 -0.77 22.54
C GLU A 133 -7.27 -1.40 21.24
N LEU A 134 -7.75 -0.59 20.29
CA LEU A 134 -8.19 -1.04 18.98
C LEU A 134 -7.04 -1.64 18.17
N LEU A 135 -5.89 -0.95 18.16
CA LEU A 135 -4.67 -1.46 17.49
C LEU A 135 -4.18 -2.79 18.09
N LYS A 136 -4.28 -2.95 19.41
CA LYS A 136 -3.95 -4.22 20.09
C LYS A 136 -4.94 -5.33 19.72
N LYS A 137 -6.25 -5.05 19.73
CA LYS A 137 -7.31 -6.00 19.35
C LYS A 137 -7.09 -6.48 17.92
N TYR A 138 -6.86 -5.56 16.99
CA TYR A 138 -6.54 -5.88 15.60
C TYR A 138 -5.25 -6.70 15.45
N LYS A 139 -4.20 -6.38 16.20
CA LYS A 139 -2.93 -7.12 16.10
C LYS A 139 -2.99 -8.53 16.68
N ALA A 140 -3.86 -8.76 17.66
CA ALA A 140 -4.09 -10.07 18.24
C ALA A 140 -4.81 -11.01 17.26
N SER A 141 -5.80 -10.48 16.54
CA SER A 141 -6.51 -11.20 15.48
C SER A 141 -6.95 -10.22 14.39
N VAL A 142 -6.34 -10.35 13.20
CA VAL A 142 -6.72 -9.57 12.03
C VAL A 142 -8.10 -10.03 11.61
N GLY A 143 -9.10 -9.17 11.79
CA GLY A 143 -10.50 -9.49 11.53
C GLY A 143 -11.28 -8.26 11.11
N HIS A 144 -12.41 -8.50 10.45
CA HIS A 144 -13.25 -7.43 9.91
C HIS A 144 -13.81 -6.52 11.02
N GLU A 145 -14.24 -7.10 12.15
CA GLU A 145 -14.79 -6.32 13.28
C GLU A 145 -13.77 -5.34 13.86
N SER A 146 -12.54 -5.81 14.15
CA SER A 146 -11.48 -4.95 14.68
C SER A 146 -11.00 -3.92 13.67
N PHE A 147 -11.08 -4.23 12.36
CA PHE A 147 -10.84 -3.29 11.29
C PHE A 147 -11.89 -2.16 11.26
N GLU A 148 -13.18 -2.51 11.30
CA GLU A 148 -14.28 -1.53 11.27
C GLU A 148 -14.22 -0.57 12.46
N GLU A 149 -13.90 -1.06 13.66
CA GLU A 149 -13.72 -0.20 14.84
C GLU A 149 -12.58 0.81 14.64
N ILE A 150 -11.46 0.39 14.05
CA ILE A 150 -10.35 1.30 13.72
C ILE A 150 -10.78 2.28 12.63
N LEU A 151 -11.48 1.81 11.60
CA LEU A 151 -11.93 2.64 10.50
C LEU A 151 -12.85 3.76 11.02
N MET A 152 -13.88 3.43 11.79
CA MET A 152 -14.78 4.43 12.39
C MET A 152 -14.01 5.42 13.26
N ASN A 153 -13.13 4.92 14.14
CA ASN A 153 -12.33 5.79 15.01
C ASN A 153 -11.39 6.73 14.22
N VAL A 154 -10.92 6.34 13.04
CA VAL A 154 -10.14 7.21 12.15
C VAL A 154 -11.04 8.22 11.45
N LEU A 155 -12.17 7.78 10.89
CA LEU A 155 -13.03 8.63 10.06
C LEU A 155 -13.74 9.73 10.86
N GLU A 156 -13.99 9.53 12.16
CA GLU A 156 -14.47 10.56 13.10
C GLU A 156 -13.58 11.81 13.18
N ASN A 157 -12.32 11.74 12.71
CA ASN A 157 -11.41 12.89 12.71
C ASN A 157 -11.57 13.79 11.47
N PHE A 158 -12.43 13.41 10.53
CA PHE A 158 -12.67 14.14 9.28
C PHE A 158 -14.08 14.74 9.20
N ASP A 159 -14.87 14.62 10.27
CA ASP A 159 -16.21 15.20 10.39
C ASP A 159 -16.15 16.67 10.84
#